data_AF-A0A316E292-F1
#
_entry.id   AF-A0A316E292-F1
#
_cell.length_a   1.000
_cell.length_b   1.000
_cell.length_c   1.000
_cell.angle_alpha   90.00
_cell.angle_beta   90.00
_cell.angle_gamma   90.00
#
_symmetry.space_group_name_H-M   'P 1'
#
loop_
_entity.id
_entity.type
_entity.pdbx_description
1 polymer ?
#
loop_
_entity_poly.entity_id
_entity_poly.type
_entity_poly.pdbx_seq_one_letter_code
_entity_poly.pdbx_strand_id
1 'polypeptide(L)'
;MLERKLLLLFFVFATPFLRAQDDCILGVGITPDSTLVEIFQLNEEQTEKVRNWSAELKYRNELLNNQADNLLKRHPQNSPGELGVLAEKYKVISDSMEIVQRLVDIRTLKVFNEKQYELYLNLCEKAYRQPYRVVPTNYRDSIPDK
;
A
#
# COMPACT_ATOMS: atom_id res chain seq x y z
N MET A 1 -24.66 32.18 26.08
CA MET A 1 -23.95 30.99 26.61
C MET A 1 -24.49 29.68 26.02
N LEU A 2 -25.81 29.51 25.89
CA LEU A 2 -26.44 28.31 25.33
C LEU A 2 -26.06 28.06 23.86
N GLU A 3 -26.07 29.10 23.01
CA GLU A 3 -25.72 28.96 21.58
C GLU A 3 -24.28 28.53 21.34
N ARG A 4 -23.35 28.98 22.21
CA ARG A 4 -21.94 28.63 22.15
C ARG A 4 -21.70 27.16 22.55
N LYS A 5 -22.51 26.62 23.47
CA LYS A 5 -22.51 25.20 23.84
C LYS A 5 -23.15 24.32 22.75
N LEU A 6 -24.17 24.83 22.05
CA LEU A 6 -24.83 24.12 20.95
C LEU A 6 -23.90 23.99 19.72
N LEU A 7 -23.15 25.05 19.39
CA LEU A 7 -22.12 25.03 18.34
C LEU A 7 -20.98 24.03 18.63
N LEU A 8 -20.56 23.93 19.89
CA LEU A 8 -19.56 22.94 20.33
C LEU A 8 -20.08 21.50 20.24
N LEU A 9 -21.33 21.26 20.62
CA LEU A 9 -21.99 19.96 20.46
C LEU A 9 -22.09 19.55 18.98
N PHE A 10 -22.46 20.48 18.10
CA PHE A 10 -22.52 20.21 16.66
C PHE A 10 -21.15 19.80 16.07
N PHE A 11 -20.06 20.45 16.49
CA PHE A 11 -18.71 20.08 16.07
C PHE A 11 -18.31 18.67 16.55
N VAL A 12 -18.62 18.30 17.80
CA VAL A 12 -18.28 16.97 18.36
C VAL A 12 -19.08 15.84 17.70
N PHE A 13 -20.34 16.09 17.30
CA PHE A 13 -21.14 15.11 16.57
C PHE A 13 -20.80 15.01 15.07
N ALA A 14 -20.11 16.01 14.50
CA ALA A 14 -19.70 16.01 13.09
C ALA A 14 -18.33 15.36 12.84
N THR A 15 -17.46 15.23 13.86
CA THR A 15 -16.12 14.64 13.71
C THR A 15 -16.02 13.12 13.45
N PRO A 16 -16.98 12.23 13.80
CA PRO A 16 -16.78 10.79 13.59
C PRO A 16 -16.84 10.36 12.11
N PHE A 17 -17.18 11.28 11.19
CA PHE A 17 -17.16 11.04 9.74
C PHE A 17 -15.78 11.25 9.11
N LEU A 18 -14.81 11.80 9.85
CA LEU A 18 -13.43 11.92 9.39
C LEU A 18 -12.72 10.57 9.59
N ARG A 19 -12.94 9.65 8.66
CA ARG A 19 -12.16 8.41 8.59
C ARG A 19 -10.79 8.74 8.02
N ALA A 20 -9.76 8.79 8.87
CA ALA A 20 -8.38 8.63 8.41
C ALA A 20 -8.24 7.19 7.90
N GLN A 21 -8.58 6.97 6.64
CA GLN A 21 -8.52 5.67 6.00
C GLN A 21 -7.10 5.47 5.49
N ASP A 22 -6.47 4.38 5.93
CA ASP A 22 -5.19 3.94 5.40
C ASP A 22 -5.26 3.71 3.89
N ASP A 23 -4.08 3.80 3.25
CA ASP A 23 -3.91 3.47 1.83
C ASP A 23 -4.31 2.02 1.53
N CYS A 24 -4.94 1.81 0.37
CA CYS A 24 -5.33 0.50 -0.14
C CYS A 24 -4.18 -0.09 -0.96
N ILE A 25 -3.29 -0.80 -0.28
CA ILE A 25 -2.24 -1.57 -0.96
C ILE A 25 -2.86 -2.64 -1.87
N LEU A 26 -2.30 -2.79 -3.06
CA LEU A 26 -2.66 -3.91 -3.95
C LEU A 26 -2.02 -5.21 -3.44
N GLY A 27 -0.84 -5.11 -2.82
CA GLY A 27 -0.16 -6.23 -2.17
C GLY A 27 0.74 -7.03 -3.12
N VAL A 28 1.28 -6.39 -4.16
CA VAL A 28 2.31 -7.00 -5.04
C VAL A 28 3.51 -7.42 -4.18
N GLY A 29 4.07 -8.61 -4.38
CA GLY A 29 5.19 -9.15 -3.61
C GLY A 29 4.90 -9.52 -2.14
N ILE A 30 3.72 -9.17 -1.61
CA ILE A 30 3.22 -9.61 -0.30
C ILE A 30 2.27 -10.81 -0.48
N THR A 31 1.36 -10.69 -1.43
CA THR A 31 0.40 -11.71 -1.81
C THR A 31 1.01 -12.56 -2.93
N PRO A 32 0.77 -13.89 -2.98
CA PRO A 32 1.23 -14.70 -4.09
C PRO A 32 0.80 -14.13 -5.44
N ASP A 33 1.73 -14.01 -6.39
CA ASP A 33 1.45 -13.44 -7.71
C ASP A 33 0.29 -14.15 -8.41
N SER A 34 0.16 -15.47 -8.22
CA SER A 34 -0.95 -16.27 -8.76
C SER A 34 -2.32 -15.79 -8.31
N THR A 35 -2.44 -15.31 -7.07
CA THR A 35 -3.69 -14.77 -6.53
C THR A 35 -4.06 -13.45 -7.20
N LEU A 36 -3.08 -12.58 -7.46
CA LEU A 36 -3.31 -11.35 -8.22
C LEU A 36 -3.70 -11.65 -9.67
N VAL A 37 -3.02 -12.62 -10.30
CA VAL A 37 -3.33 -13.08 -11.67
C VAL A 37 -4.77 -13.61 -11.76
N GLU A 38 -5.19 -14.42 -10.79
CA GLU A 38 -6.52 -15.02 -10.77
C GLU A 38 -7.63 -13.98 -10.52
N ILE A 39 -7.50 -13.18 -9.45
CA ILE A 39 -8.52 -12.21 -9.05
C ILE A 39 -8.72 -11.13 -10.12
N PHE A 40 -7.62 -10.59 -10.65
CA PHE A 40 -7.68 -9.53 -11.65
C PHE A 40 -7.64 -10.07 -13.08
N GLN A 41 -7.65 -11.38 -13.28
CA GLN A 41 -7.64 -12.02 -14.61
C GLN A 41 -6.58 -11.41 -15.53
N LEU A 42 -5.33 -11.37 -15.03
CA LEU A 42 -4.23 -10.74 -15.73
C LEU A 42 -3.86 -11.54 -16.99
N ASN A 43 -3.61 -10.84 -18.09
CA ASN A 43 -3.07 -11.48 -19.30
C ASN A 43 -1.58 -11.84 -19.14
N GLU A 44 -0.99 -12.48 -20.15
CA GLU A 44 0.40 -12.93 -20.10
C GLU A 44 1.39 -11.77 -19.88
N GLU A 45 1.22 -10.66 -20.60
CA GLU A 45 2.08 -9.48 -20.48
C GLU A 45 1.98 -8.84 -19.08
N GLN A 46 0.77 -8.69 -18.55
CA GLN A 46 0.52 -8.19 -17.20
C GLN A 46 1.12 -9.14 -16.15
N THR A 47 0.97 -10.46 -16.35
CA THR A 47 1.50 -11.49 -15.45
C THR A 47 3.02 -11.45 -15.38
N GLU A 48 3.70 -11.34 -16.52
CA GLU A 48 5.16 -11.24 -16.57
C GLU A 48 5.64 -9.97 -15.83
N LYS A 49 4.99 -8.83 -16.07
CA LYS A 49 5.29 -7.57 -15.37
C LYS A 49 5.13 -7.69 -13.86
N VAL A 50 4.02 -8.27 -13.38
CA VAL A 50 3.78 -8.47 -11.94
C VAL A 50 4.86 -9.35 -11.33
N ARG A 51 5.21 -10.48 -11.95
CA ARG A 51 6.28 -11.36 -11.45
C ARG A 51 7.62 -10.65 -11.35
N ASN A 52 7.98 -9.88 -12.38
CA ASN A 52 9.23 -9.13 -12.40
C ASN A 52 9.26 -8.05 -11.31
N TRP A 53 8.16 -7.31 -11.13
CA TRP A 53 8.08 -6.28 -10.09
C TRP A 53 7.97 -6.85 -8.68
N SER A 54 7.32 -8.00 -8.49
CA SER A 54 7.32 -8.74 -7.23
C SER A 54 8.73 -9.19 -6.84
N ALA A 55 9.51 -9.70 -7.80
CA ALA A 55 10.92 -10.05 -7.57
C ALA A 55 11.78 -8.82 -7.24
N GLU A 56 11.60 -7.71 -7.97
CA GLU A 56 12.28 -6.44 -7.70
C GLU A 56 11.97 -5.95 -6.27
N LEU A 57 10.70 -5.96 -5.89
CA LEU A 57 10.24 -5.54 -4.57
C LEU A 57 10.81 -6.42 -3.46
N LYS A 58 10.80 -7.75 -3.64
CA LYS A 58 11.37 -8.70 -2.70
C LYS A 58 12.85 -8.40 -2.46
N TYR A 59 13.63 -8.21 -3.52
CA TYR A 59 15.04 -7.86 -3.42
C TYR A 59 15.28 -6.55 -2.67
N ARG A 60 14.50 -5.50 -2.98
CA ARG A 60 14.60 -4.21 -2.29
C ARG A 60 14.26 -4.34 -0.80
N ASN A 61 13.21 -5.10 -0.48
CA ASN A 61 12.80 -5.35 0.91
C ASN A 61 13.83 -6.20 1.66
N GLU A 62 14.49 -7.18 1.03
CA GLU A 62 15.60 -7.91 1.63
C GLU A 62 16.75 -6.97 2.04
N LEU A 63 17.12 -6.01 1.19
CA LEU A 63 18.13 -5.01 1.52
C LEU A 63 17.70 -4.14 2.73
N LEU A 64 16.47 -3.65 2.73
CA LEU A 64 15.94 -2.81 3.81
C LEU A 64 15.80 -3.61 5.13
N ASN A 65 15.36 -4.87 5.07
CA ASN A 65 15.30 -5.77 6.22
C ASN A 65 16.69 -6.01 6.80
N ASN A 66 17.69 -6.25 5.93
CA ASN A 66 19.08 -6.35 6.38
C ASN A 66 19.56 -5.07 7.05
N GLN A 67 19.17 -3.89 6.57
CA GLN A 67 19.49 -2.62 7.24
C GLN A 67 18.81 -2.50 8.61
N ALA A 68 17.54 -2.89 8.71
CA ALA A 68 16.80 -2.90 9.97
C ALA A 68 17.43 -3.84 11.00
N ASP A 69 17.75 -5.08 10.61
CA ASP A 69 18.43 -6.06 11.47
C ASP A 69 19.79 -5.55 11.94
N ASN A 70 20.53 -4.93 11.03
CA ASN A 70 21.83 -4.33 11.35
C ASN A 70 21.72 -3.17 12.33
N LEU A 71 20.69 -2.33 12.18
CA LEU A 71 20.40 -1.22 13.09
C LEU A 71 20.07 -1.77 14.49
N LEU A 72 19.16 -2.74 14.59
CA LEU A 72 18.75 -3.35 15.85
C LEU A 72 19.93 -4.01 16.58
N LYS A 73 20.84 -4.68 15.86
CA LYS A 73 22.01 -5.35 16.46
C LYS A 73 23.08 -4.38 16.96
N ARG A 74 23.24 -3.22 16.31
CA ARG A 74 24.38 -2.33 16.54
C ARG A 74 24.04 -1.07 17.32
N HIS A 75 22.78 -0.67 17.36
CA HIS A 75 22.38 0.53 18.09
C HIS A 75 22.35 0.26 19.60
N PRO A 76 22.86 1.17 20.45
CA PRO A 76 22.65 1.12 21.90
C PRO A 76 21.15 1.12 22.26
N GLN A 77 20.77 0.41 23.32
CA GLN A 77 19.37 0.20 23.74
C GLN A 77 19.20 0.22 25.27
N ASN A 78 20.14 0.82 26.01
CA ASN A 78 20.19 0.72 27.47
C ASN A 78 19.46 1.86 28.17
N SER A 79 19.04 2.88 27.43
CA SER A 79 18.34 4.05 27.96
C SER A 79 17.16 4.46 27.08
N PRO A 80 16.15 5.15 27.64
CA PRO A 80 15.03 5.68 26.86
C PRO A 80 15.46 6.61 25.71
N GLY A 81 16.52 7.41 25.90
CA GLY A 81 17.04 8.29 24.86
C GLY A 81 17.62 7.51 23.68
N GLU A 82 18.38 6.46 23.95
CA GLU A 82 18.93 5.58 22.92
C GLU A 82 17.82 4.81 22.18
N LEU A 83 16.78 4.36 22.90
CA LEU A 83 15.60 3.72 22.30
C LEU A 83 14.81 4.69 21.41
N GLY A 84 14.71 5.97 21.79
CA GLY A 84 14.10 7.01 20.97
C GLY A 84 14.82 7.18 19.64
N VAL A 85 16.16 7.30 19.66
CA VAL A 85 16.97 7.42 18.43
C VAL A 85 16.90 6.14 17.58
N LEU A 86 16.85 4.96 18.21
CA LEU A 86 16.64 3.71 17.51
C LEU A 86 15.28 3.71 16.77
N ALA A 87 14.21 4.13 17.44
CA ALA A 87 12.88 4.19 16.87
C ALA A 87 12.82 5.14 15.67
N GLU A 88 13.45 6.31 15.76
CA GLU A 88 13.54 7.25 14.63
C GLU A 88 14.27 6.64 13.43
N LYS A 89 15.41 6.00 13.65
CA LYS A 89 16.18 5.35 12.57
C LYS A 89 15.43 4.18 11.95
N TYR A 90 14.77 3.37 12.78
CA TYR A 90 13.97 2.24 12.31
C TYR A 90 12.78 2.74 11.48
N LYS A 91 12.13 3.82 11.92
CA LYS A 91 11.04 4.45 11.19
C LYS A 91 11.45 4.87 9.78
N VAL A 92 12.64 5.46 9.59
CA VAL A 92 13.13 5.82 8.25
C VAL A 92 13.21 4.60 7.32
N ILE A 93 13.63 3.45 7.84
CA ILE A 93 13.72 2.20 7.07
C ILE A 93 12.30 1.68 6.74
N SER A 94 11.40 1.66 7.73
CA SER A 94 10.00 1.25 7.55
C SER A 94 9.27 2.12 6.53
N ASP A 95 9.41 3.45 6.65
CA ASP A 95 8.82 4.41 5.71
C ASP A 95 9.37 4.18 4.28
N SER A 96 10.64 3.78 4.16
CA SER A 96 11.23 3.41 2.86
C SER A 96 10.60 2.15 2.27
N MET A 97 10.31 1.13 3.07
CA MET A 97 9.61 -0.08 2.61
C MET A 97 8.21 0.25 2.11
N GLU A 98 7.46 1.08 2.84
CA GLU A 98 6.12 1.53 2.46
C GLU A 98 6.14 2.31 1.13
N ILE A 99 7.12 3.20 0.94
CA ILE A 99 7.28 3.94 -0.32
C ILE A 99 7.55 2.99 -1.48
N VAL A 100 8.44 2.01 -1.31
CA VAL A 100 8.74 1.05 -2.38
C VAL A 100 7.51 0.20 -2.72
N GLN A 101 6.77 -0.29 -1.72
CA GLN A 101 5.50 -1.01 -1.93
C GLN A 101 4.52 -0.16 -2.74
N ARG A 102 4.28 1.08 -2.31
CA ARG A 102 3.35 2.01 -2.98
C ARG A 102 3.71 2.24 -4.44
N LEU A 103 5.00 2.45 -4.73
CA LEU A 103 5.47 2.68 -6.10
C LEU A 103 5.22 1.47 -7.00
N VAL A 104 5.45 0.26 -6.49
CA VAL A 104 5.21 -0.98 -7.23
C VAL A 104 3.71 -1.22 -7.43
N ASP A 105 2.89 -1.05 -6.39
CA ASP A 105 1.44 -1.20 -6.50
C ASP A 105 0.85 -0.21 -7.51
N ILE A 106 1.24 1.07 -7.46
CA ILE A 106 0.81 2.09 -8.44
C ILE A 106 1.25 1.72 -9.86
N ARG A 107 2.47 1.19 -10.02
CA ARG A 107 2.97 0.74 -11.33
C ARG A 107 2.14 -0.41 -11.88
N THR A 108 1.76 -1.36 -11.02
CA THR A 108 0.86 -2.48 -11.37
C THR A 108 -0.53 -2.00 -11.74
N LEU A 109 -1.13 -1.11 -10.95
CA LEU A 109 -2.46 -0.57 -11.25
C LEU A 109 -2.49 0.18 -12.59
N LYS A 110 -1.39 0.83 -12.98
CA LYS A 110 -1.31 1.50 -14.30
C LYS A 110 -1.39 0.54 -15.48
N VAL A 111 -1.00 -0.74 -15.32
CA VAL A 111 -1.15 -1.74 -16.38
C VAL A 111 -2.49 -2.45 -16.35
N PHE A 112 -3.38 -2.13 -15.41
CA PHE A 112 -4.73 -2.67 -15.44
C PHE A 112 -5.52 -2.04 -16.59
N ASN A 113 -6.50 -2.79 -17.11
CA ASN A 113 -7.58 -2.23 -17.90
C ASN A 113 -8.66 -1.60 -17.00
N GLU A 114 -9.67 -0.98 -17.61
CA GLU A 114 -10.73 -0.29 -16.88
C GLU A 114 -11.48 -1.22 -15.91
N LYS A 115 -11.88 -2.43 -16.35
CA LYS A 115 -12.61 -3.41 -15.52
C LYS A 115 -11.77 -3.89 -14.34
N GLN A 116 -10.48 -4.16 -14.57
CA GLN A 116 -9.54 -4.59 -13.54
C GLN A 116 -9.33 -3.51 -12.48
N TYR A 117 -9.18 -2.25 -12.92
CA TYR A 117 -9.02 -1.13 -12.01
C TYR A 117 -10.32 -0.83 -11.24
N GLU A 118 -11.49 -0.94 -11.87
CA GLU A 118 -12.78 -0.82 -11.21
C GLU A 118 -12.96 -1.90 -10.13
N LEU A 119 -12.57 -3.15 -10.40
CA LEU A 119 -12.56 -4.21 -9.39
C LEU A 119 -11.68 -3.83 -8.20
N TYR A 120 -10.49 -3.28 -8.43
CA TYR A 120 -9.61 -2.80 -7.36
C TYR A 120 -10.30 -1.72 -6.50
N LEU A 121 -10.94 -0.72 -7.14
CA LEU A 121 -11.66 0.33 -6.42
C LEU A 121 -12.79 -0.24 -5.54
N ASN A 122 -13.56 -1.19 -6.08
CA ASN A 122 -14.64 -1.86 -5.34
C ASN A 122 -14.11 -2.67 -4.14
N LEU A 123 -12.96 -3.33 -4.28
CA LEU A 123 -12.33 -4.06 -3.17
C LEU A 123 -11.84 -3.09 -2.08
N CYS A 124 -11.24 -1.96 -2.46
CA CYS A 124 -10.80 -0.93 -1.52
C CYS A 124 -11.98 -0.30 -0.75
N GLU A 125 -13.09 -0.02 -1.43
CA GLU A 125 -14.30 0.49 -0.79
C GLU A 125 -14.85 -0.50 0.24
N LYS A 126 -14.95 -1.79 -0.11
CA LYS A 126 -15.39 -2.84 0.82
C LYS A 126 -14.46 -3.00 2.02
N ALA A 127 -13.18 -2.72 1.85
CA ALA A 127 -12.18 -2.74 2.91
C ALA A 127 -12.12 -1.44 3.72
N TYR A 128 -12.91 -0.42 3.37
CA TYR A 128 -12.84 0.94 3.95
C TYR A 128 -11.42 1.54 3.87
N ARG A 129 -10.76 1.38 2.72
CA ARG A 129 -9.39 1.87 2.44
C ARG A 129 -9.39 2.92 1.33
N GLN A 130 -8.40 3.82 1.34
CA GLN A 130 -8.23 4.81 0.27
C GLN A 130 -7.51 4.20 -0.94
N PRO A 131 -8.16 4.12 -2.11
CA PRO A 131 -7.51 3.57 -3.29
C PRO A 131 -6.42 4.50 -3.84
N TYR A 132 -5.37 3.92 -4.39
CA TYR A 132 -4.43 4.67 -5.23
C TYR A 132 -5.12 5.08 -6.53
N ARG A 133 -5.11 6.39 -6.81
CA ARG A 133 -5.70 6.94 -8.03
C ARG A 133 -4.69 6.93 -9.17
N VAL A 134 -4.99 6.15 -10.21
CA VAL A 134 -4.20 6.08 -11.45
C VAL A 134 -5.09 6.17 -12.68
N VAL A 135 -4.46 6.42 -13.84
CA VAL A 135 -5.08 6.24 -15.15
C VAL A 135 -4.71 4.83 -15.64
N PRO A 136 -5.68 3.91 -15.83
CA PRO A 136 -5.42 2.55 -16.30
C PRO A 136 -5.01 2.52 -17.79
N THR A 137 -4.36 1.44 -18.21
CA THR A 137 -3.98 1.22 -19.61
C THR A 137 -5.15 0.65 -20.39
N ASN A 138 -5.37 1.11 -21.62
CA ASN A 138 -6.45 0.61 -22.47
C ASN A 138 -6.02 -0.68 -23.21
N TYR A 139 -6.07 -1.82 -22.50
CA TYR A 139 -5.96 -3.14 -23.13
C TYR A 139 -7.30 -3.50 -23.79
N ARG A 140 -7.29 -3.93 -25.06
CA ARG A 140 -8.44 -4.62 -25.67
C ARG A 140 -8.59 -5.96 -24.94
N ASP A 141 -9.82 -6.31 -24.55
CA ASP A 141 -10.17 -7.36 -23.56
C ASP A 141 -9.16 -8.52 -23.44
N SER A 142 -8.75 -8.79 -22.20
CA SER A 142 -7.74 -9.77 -21.78
C SER A 142 -8.21 -11.24 -21.83
N ILE A 143 -9.24 -11.55 -22.63
CA ILE A 143 -9.70 -12.93 -22.80
C ILE A 143 -8.72 -13.62 -23.77
N PRO A 144 -8.02 -14.69 -23.35
CA PRO A 144 -7.20 -15.47 -24.28
C PRO A 144 -8.10 -16.08 -25.36
N ASP A 145 -7.68 -16.01 -26.63
CA ASP A 145 -8.30 -16.83 -27.67
C ASP A 145 -8.19 -18.30 -27.25
N LYS A 146 -9.33 -19.01 -27.29
CA LYS A 146 -9.46 -20.42 -26.89
C LYS A 146 -8.61 -21.35 -27.75
#